data_AF-A0A1J4MWY1-F1
#
_entry.id   AF-A0A1J4MWY1-F1
#
_cell.length_a   1.000
_cell.length_b   1.000
_cell.length_c   1.000
_cell.angle_alpha   90.00
_cell.angle_beta   90.00
_cell.angle_gamma   90.00
#
_symmetry.space_group_name_H-M   'P 1'
#
loop_
_entity.id
_entity.type
_entity.pdbx_description
1 polymer ?
#
loop_
_entity_poly.entity_id
_entity_poly.type
_entity_poly.pdbx_seq_one_letter_code
_entity_poly.pdbx_strand_id
1 'polypeptide(L)'
;MFGLSIEKLFLVAVIAGLVIGPQRLPIHAHRLAELIRSFRGFVEAAKARAATEIGISHAELEALDVRRYDPRRVVREALADTPAAAAEPTDDPEARARSVVEEASRVRPGQKYLVTGGSAHPRRILIASLPEDDPRRLAAYIPPPGADDETELLLTEVSNLLQESRPADSAHLSR
;
A
#
# COMPACT_ATOMS: atom_id res chain seq x y z
N MET A 1 -24.00 15.35 -3.01
CA MET A 1 -23.41 16.69 -3.21
C MET A 1 -24.53 17.71 -3.09
N PHE A 2 -24.57 18.50 -2.02
CA PHE A 2 -25.62 19.50 -1.81
C PHE A 2 -25.42 20.62 -2.84
N GLY A 3 -26.34 20.75 -3.80
CA GLY A 3 -26.30 21.75 -4.88
C GLY A 3 -26.58 23.17 -4.39
N LEU A 4 -25.86 23.62 -3.37
CA LEU A 4 -25.90 24.94 -2.76
C LEU A 4 -25.07 25.91 -3.61
N SER A 5 -25.77 26.71 -4.41
CA SER A 5 -25.19 27.91 -5.03
C SER A 5 -25.35 29.10 -4.08
N ILE A 6 -24.55 30.15 -4.30
CA ILE A 6 -24.62 31.41 -3.54
C ILE A 6 -26.05 31.97 -3.56
N GLU A 7 -26.70 31.94 -4.72
CA GLU A 7 -28.10 32.34 -4.89
C GLU A 7 -29.05 31.56 -3.96
N LYS A 8 -28.92 30.23 -3.91
CA LYS A 8 -29.76 29.38 -3.04
C LYS A 8 -29.50 29.65 -1.56
N LEU A 9 -28.24 29.88 -1.18
CA LEU A 9 -27.90 30.24 0.19
C LEU A 9 -28.53 31.58 0.59
N PHE A 10 -28.50 32.57 -0.32
CA PHE A 10 -29.15 33.86 -0.10
C PHE A 10 -30.68 33.70 0.06
N LEU A 11 -31.32 32.93 -0.84
CA LEU A 11 -32.74 32.65 -0.75
C LEU A 11 -33.11 31.99 0.59
N VAL A 12 -32.34 30.99 1.03
CA VAL A 12 -32.53 30.33 2.32
C VAL A 12 -32.35 31.32 3.48
N ALA A 13 -31.35 32.20 3.42
CA ALA A 13 -31.12 33.21 4.46
C ALA A 13 -32.29 34.19 4.57
N VAL A 14 -32.87 34.64 3.44
CA VAL A 14 -34.06 35.51 3.42
C VAL A 14 -35.27 34.79 4.04
N ILE A 15 -35.52 33.54 3.63
CA ILE A 15 -36.64 32.74 4.18
C ILE A 15 -36.44 32.51 5.67
N ALA A 16 -35.25 32.09 6.10
CA ALA A 16 -34.93 31.89 7.50
C ALA A 16 -35.12 33.18 8.32
N GLY A 17 -34.69 34.32 7.76
CA GLY A 17 -34.89 35.63 8.38
C GLY A 17 -36.35 36.03 8.51
N LEU A 18 -37.20 35.67 7.54
CA LEU A 18 -38.64 35.90 7.62
C LEU A 18 -39.29 34.99 8.68
N VAL A 19 -38.92 33.71 8.74
CA VAL A 19 -39.46 32.72 9.70
C VAL A 19 -39.06 33.06 11.14
N ILE A 20 -37.81 33.45 11.37
CA ILE A 20 -37.30 33.87 12.69
C ILE A 20 -37.79 35.29 13.05
N GLY A 21 -38.02 36.11 12.02
CA GLY A 21 -38.35 37.52 12.11
C GLY A 21 -37.10 38.42 12.03
N PRO A 22 -37.13 39.49 11.21
CA PRO A 22 -35.96 40.36 10.98
C PRO A 22 -35.51 41.09 12.25
N GLN A 23 -36.42 41.32 13.19
CA GLN A 23 -36.13 41.95 14.48
C GLN A 23 -35.36 41.02 15.43
N ARG A 24 -35.49 39.70 15.29
CA ARG A 24 -34.83 38.72 16.20
C ARG A 24 -33.50 38.21 15.68
N LEU A 25 -33.30 38.20 14.35
CA LEU A 25 -32.02 37.88 13.72
C LEU A 25 -30.80 38.59 14.34
N PRO A 26 -30.77 39.93 14.52
CA PRO A 26 -29.61 40.62 15.05
C PRO A 26 -29.28 40.18 16.48
N ILE A 27 -30.29 39.85 17.29
CA ILE A 27 -30.10 39.35 18.66
C ILE A 27 -29.36 38.01 18.65
N HIS A 28 -29.75 37.09 17.76
CA HIS A 28 -29.08 35.80 17.62
C HIS A 28 -27.69 35.92 17.00
N ALA A 29 -27.51 36.80 16.02
CA ALA A 29 -26.21 37.09 15.42
C ALA A 29 -25.24 37.68 16.46
N HIS A 30 -25.73 38.53 17.37
CA HIS A 30 -24.93 39.08 18.45
C HIS A 30 -24.43 37.98 19.40
N ARG A 31 -25.31 37.08 19.86
CA ARG A 31 -24.95 35.93 20.70
C ARG A 31 -23.92 35.02 20.03
N LEU A 32 -24.09 34.77 18.72
CA LEU A 32 -23.12 34.00 17.96
C LEU A 32 -21.77 34.72 17.84
N ALA A 33 -21.79 36.03 17.61
CA ALA A 33 -20.57 36.83 17.53
C ALA A 33 -19.81 36.85 18.88
N GLU A 34 -20.52 36.97 19.99
CA GLU A 34 -19.95 36.85 21.34
C GLU A 34 -19.32 35.48 21.56
N LEU A 35 -20.01 34.41 21.15
CA LEU A 35 -19.49 33.04 21.23
C LEU A 35 -18.26 32.83 20.36
N ILE A 36 -18.26 33.35 19.13
CA ILE A 36 -17.09 33.28 18.24
C ILE A 36 -15.92 34.06 18.85
N ARG A 37 -16.19 35.21 19.48
CA ARG A 37 -15.15 36.02 20.12
C ARG A 37 -14.55 35.33 21.35
N SER A 38 -15.38 34.71 22.19
CA SER A 38 -14.92 33.94 23.34
C SER A 38 -14.16 32.69 22.90
N PHE A 39 -14.66 31.98 21.88
CA PHE A 39 -13.98 30.84 21.28
C PHE A 39 -12.62 31.22 20.69
N ARG A 40 -12.53 32.35 19.96
CA ARG A 40 -11.26 32.86 19.45
C ARG A 40 -10.28 33.16 20.59
N GLY A 41 -10.75 33.80 21.67
CA GLY A 41 -9.93 34.04 22.86
C GLY A 41 -9.44 32.74 23.51
N PHE A 42 -10.29 31.73 23.60
CA PHE A 42 -9.93 30.40 24.10
C PHE A 42 -8.86 29.72 23.23
N VAL A 43 -9.01 29.78 21.90
CA VAL A 43 -8.04 29.23 20.95
C VAL A 43 -6.69 29.94 21.08
N GLU A 44 -6.67 31.27 21.15
CA GLU A 44 -5.41 32.01 21.32
C GLU A 44 -4.75 31.74 22.68
N ALA A 45 -5.52 31.59 23.76
CA ALA A 45 -4.99 31.19 25.06
C ALA A 45 -4.43 29.76 25.06
N ALA A 46 -5.14 28.82 24.42
CA ALA A 46 -4.68 27.44 24.27
C ALA A 46 -3.40 27.37 23.43
N LYS A 47 -3.32 28.14 22.33
CA LYS A 47 -2.10 28.29 21.52
C LYS A 47 -0.94 28.86 22.33
N ALA A 48 -1.17 29.92 23.09
CA ALA A 48 -0.13 30.53 23.93
C ALA A 48 0.42 29.56 24.98
N ARG A 49 -0.46 28.73 25.58
CA ARG A 49 -0.05 27.69 26.52
C ARG A 49 0.74 26.58 25.84
N ALA A 50 0.28 26.09 24.69
CA ALA A 50 0.99 25.09 23.90
C ALA A 50 2.37 25.61 23.44
N ALA A 51 2.46 26.87 23.00
CA ALA A 51 3.73 27.51 22.65
C ALA A 51 4.71 27.55 23.83
N THR A 52 4.21 27.80 25.04
CA THR A 52 5.02 27.80 26.27
C THR A 52 5.53 26.40 26.63
N GLU A 53 4.71 25.36 26.46
CA GLU A 53 5.06 23.97 26.81
C GLU A 53 5.95 23.29 25.75
N ILE A 54 5.78 23.64 24.47
CA ILE A 54 6.53 23.06 23.33
C ILE A 54 7.78 23.89 22.99
N GLY A 55 7.89 25.11 23.53
CA GLY A 55 9.03 26.02 23.29
C GLY A 55 9.07 26.64 21.90
N ILE A 56 8.05 26.41 21.07
CA ILE A 56 7.92 26.93 19.70
C ILE A 56 7.09 28.21 19.76
N SER A 57 7.65 29.31 19.25
CA SER A 57 7.04 30.64 19.31
C SER A 57 5.78 30.75 18.42
N HIS A 58 4.86 31.68 18.73
CA HIS A 58 3.63 31.93 17.94
C HIS A 58 3.92 32.20 16.45
N ALA A 59 5.06 32.86 16.18
CA ALA A 59 5.54 33.16 14.83
C ALA A 59 6.01 31.90 14.08
N GLU A 60 6.58 30.91 14.78
CA GLU A 60 6.93 29.62 14.18
C GLU A 60 5.71 28.74 13.95
N LEU A 61 4.68 28.78 14.80
CA LEU A 61 3.42 28.06 14.56
C LEU A 61 2.63 28.62 13.37
N GLU A 62 2.66 29.94 13.16
CA GLU A 62 2.05 30.61 12.01
C GLU A 62 2.90 30.43 10.73
N ALA A 63 4.23 30.39 10.88
CA ALA A 63 5.15 30.03 9.79
C ALA A 63 5.13 28.54 9.45
N LEU A 64 4.74 27.67 10.41
CA LEU A 64 4.38 26.27 10.23
C LEU A 64 2.95 26.15 9.69
N ASP A 65 2.72 26.92 8.64
CA ASP A 65 1.56 26.82 7.77
C ASP A 65 1.45 25.36 7.31
N VAL A 66 0.36 24.66 7.63
CA VAL A 66 0.17 23.22 7.33
C VAL A 66 0.38 22.92 5.84
N ARG A 67 0.07 23.88 4.96
CA ARG A 67 0.28 23.79 3.51
C ARG A 67 1.74 23.82 3.08
N ARG A 68 2.62 24.37 3.91
CA ARG A 68 4.07 24.43 3.68
C ARG A 68 4.74 23.09 4.02
N TYR A 69 4.06 22.24 4.77
CA TYR A 69 4.40 20.84 5.02
C TYR A 69 3.64 19.90 4.05
N ASP A 70 3.58 20.26 2.76
CA ASP A 70 3.00 19.36 1.75
C ASP A 70 3.90 18.11 1.65
N PRO A 71 3.39 16.91 1.99
CA PRO A 71 4.17 15.68 2.00
C PRO A 71 4.82 15.40 0.64
N ARG A 72 4.25 15.92 -0.46
CA ARG A 72 4.86 15.80 -1.79
C ARG A 72 6.20 16.52 -1.90
N ARG A 73 6.35 17.69 -1.26
CA ARG A 73 7.64 18.41 -1.25
C ARG A 73 8.67 17.65 -0.42
N VAL A 74 8.29 17.16 0.75
CA VAL A 74 9.16 16.36 1.63
C VAL A 74 9.66 15.10 0.90
N VAL A 75 8.77 14.41 0.19
CA VAL A 75 9.12 13.22 -0.61
C VAL A 75 10.02 13.60 -1.79
N ARG A 76 9.72 14.69 -2.51
CA ARG A 76 10.55 15.16 -3.64
C ARG A 76 11.95 15.59 -3.20
N GLU A 77 12.04 16.25 -2.05
CA GLU A 77 13.30 16.68 -1.46
C GLU A 77 14.08 15.47 -0.94
N ALA A 78 13.43 14.50 -0.29
CA ALA A 78 14.05 13.22 0.04
C ALA A 78 14.53 12.45 -1.21
N LEU A 79 13.79 12.50 -2.33
CA LEU A 79 14.19 11.91 -3.61
C LEU A 79 15.32 12.69 -4.31
N ALA A 80 15.45 14.00 -4.04
CA ALA A 80 16.45 14.87 -4.66
C ALA A 80 17.77 14.95 -3.87
N ASP A 81 17.71 14.91 -2.53
CA ASP A 81 18.86 14.93 -1.62
C ASP A 81 19.35 13.52 -1.24
N THR A 82 18.68 12.45 -1.69
CA THR A 82 19.27 11.11 -1.64
C THR A 82 20.30 11.00 -2.77
N PRO A 83 21.62 10.98 -2.50
CA PRO A 83 22.56 10.47 -3.48
C PRO A 83 22.11 9.05 -3.83
N ALA A 84 22.03 8.73 -5.12
CA ALA A 84 21.53 7.49 -5.71
C ALA A 84 22.16 6.22 -5.10
N ALA A 85 21.77 5.87 -3.88
CA ALA A 85 22.36 4.78 -3.12
C ALA A 85 21.31 3.94 -2.37
N ALA A 86 20.02 4.28 -2.47
CA ALA A 86 18.96 3.57 -1.74
C ALA A 86 17.89 2.88 -2.60
N ALA A 87 17.94 2.98 -3.93
CA ALA A 87 17.00 2.27 -4.81
C ALA A 87 17.49 2.16 -6.26
N GLU A 88 18.79 1.97 -6.48
CA GLU A 88 19.19 1.44 -7.77
C GLU A 88 18.74 -0.04 -7.80
N PRO A 89 17.94 -0.48 -8.79
CA PRO A 89 17.92 -1.90 -9.09
C PRO A 89 19.37 -2.24 -9.38
N THR A 90 19.99 -3.06 -8.54
CA THR A 90 21.36 -3.49 -8.80
C THR A 90 21.34 -4.13 -10.18
N ASP A 91 22.04 -3.53 -11.15
CA ASP A 91 22.26 -4.09 -12.50
C ASP A 91 23.10 -5.38 -12.45
N ASP A 92 23.44 -5.84 -11.24
CA ASP A 92 24.00 -7.16 -11.00
C ASP A 92 22.94 -8.25 -11.27
N PRO A 93 23.12 -9.05 -12.34
CA PRO A 93 22.21 -10.12 -12.68
C PRO A 93 22.12 -11.19 -11.58
N GLU A 94 23.18 -11.39 -10.79
CA GLU A 94 23.18 -12.36 -9.70
C GLU A 94 22.34 -11.89 -8.51
N ALA A 95 22.46 -10.62 -8.11
CA ALA A 95 21.65 -10.04 -7.05
C ALA A 95 20.15 -10.11 -7.41
N ARG A 96 19.82 -9.83 -8.68
CA ARG A 96 18.47 -9.98 -9.21
C ARG A 96 17.98 -11.42 -9.13
N ALA A 97 18.79 -12.39 -9.60
CA ALA A 97 18.43 -13.81 -9.54
C ALA A 97 18.17 -14.29 -8.10
N ARG A 98 19.03 -13.91 -7.14
CA ARG A 98 18.86 -14.26 -5.71
C ARG A 98 17.56 -13.71 -5.13
N SER A 99 17.21 -12.47 -5.44
CA SER A 99 15.94 -11.87 -4.97
C SER A 99 14.70 -12.56 -5.53
N VAL A 100 14.75 -13.00 -6.80
CA VAL A 100 13.66 -13.73 -7.46
C VAL A 100 13.47 -15.12 -6.85
N VAL A 101 14.56 -15.81 -6.53
CA VAL A 101 14.53 -17.12 -5.84
C VAL A 101 14.01 -16.97 -4.40
N GLU A 102 14.45 -15.94 -3.68
CA GLU A 102 13.94 -15.65 -2.35
C GLU A 102 12.43 -15.34 -2.38
N GLU A 103 11.97 -14.57 -3.36
CA GLU A 103 10.56 -14.29 -3.54
C GLU A 103 9.76 -15.57 -3.85
N ALA A 104 10.29 -16.46 -4.68
CA ALA A 104 9.68 -17.76 -4.97
C ALA A 104 9.49 -18.62 -3.72
N SER A 105 10.43 -18.59 -2.77
CA SER A 105 10.31 -19.34 -1.50
C SER A 105 9.14 -18.88 -0.61
N ARG A 106 8.63 -17.66 -0.82
CA ARG A 106 7.48 -17.10 -0.08
C ARG A 106 6.14 -17.35 -0.77
N VAL A 107 6.14 -17.80 -2.02
CA VAL A 107 4.94 -18.08 -2.80
C VAL A 107 4.30 -19.38 -2.32
N ARG A 108 2.99 -19.37 -2.09
CA ARG A 108 2.24 -20.57 -1.72
C ARG A 108 1.69 -21.27 -2.97
N PRO A 109 1.54 -22.61 -2.95
CA PRO A 109 0.83 -23.32 -4.01
C PRO A 109 -0.58 -22.76 -4.20
N GLY A 110 -0.96 -22.49 -5.45
CA GLY A 110 -2.26 -21.92 -5.82
C GLY A 110 -2.37 -20.40 -5.68
N GLN A 111 -1.28 -19.73 -5.32
CA GLN A 111 -1.25 -18.27 -5.28
C GLN A 111 -1.42 -17.70 -6.70
N LYS A 112 -2.41 -16.81 -6.88
CA LYS A 112 -2.73 -16.19 -8.18
C LYS A 112 -1.96 -14.90 -8.44
N TYR A 113 -1.60 -14.19 -7.37
CA TYR A 113 -1.00 -12.86 -7.45
C TYR A 113 0.26 -12.78 -6.59
N LEU A 114 1.28 -12.16 -7.16
CA LEU A 114 2.48 -11.74 -6.47
C LEU A 114 2.34 -10.27 -6.07
N VAL A 115 2.63 -9.94 -4.82
CA VAL A 115 2.62 -8.56 -4.34
C VAL A 115 4.04 -8.02 -4.37
N THR A 116 4.31 -7.09 -5.27
CA THR A 116 5.59 -6.43 -5.45
C THR A 116 5.51 -4.96 -5.01
N GLY A 117 6.65 -4.28 -4.85
CA GLY A 117 6.70 -2.88 -4.43
C GLY A 117 6.74 -2.68 -2.92
N GLY A 118 7.01 -1.45 -2.49
CA GLY A 118 7.11 -1.11 -1.07
C GLY A 118 5.75 -1.05 -0.37
N SER A 119 5.75 -1.06 0.96
CA SER A 119 4.53 -1.05 1.80
C SER A 119 3.56 0.11 1.50
N ALA A 120 4.06 1.23 0.99
CA ALA A 120 3.25 2.38 0.60
C ALA A 120 2.55 2.23 -0.77
N HIS A 121 3.08 1.40 -1.67
CA HIS A 121 2.58 1.23 -3.03
C HIS A 121 2.70 -0.23 -3.50
N PRO A 122 1.87 -1.14 -2.95
CA PRO A 122 1.88 -2.53 -3.38
C PRO A 122 1.32 -2.64 -4.80
N ARG A 123 2.06 -3.32 -5.67
CA ARG A 123 1.64 -3.72 -7.02
C ARG A 123 1.31 -5.19 -7.03
N ARG A 124 0.23 -5.56 -7.71
CA ARG A 124 -0.19 -6.96 -7.87
C ARG A 124 0.13 -7.40 -9.29
N ILE A 125 0.97 -8.41 -9.42
CA ILE A 125 1.31 -9.03 -10.70
C ILE A 125 0.67 -10.41 -10.72
N LEU A 126 0.01 -10.76 -11.82
CA LEU A 126 -0.59 -12.08 -11.98
C LEU A 126 0.52 -13.11 -12.20
N ILE A 127 0.54 -14.20 -11.45
CA ILE A 127 1.66 -15.16 -11.55
C ILE A 127 1.69 -15.83 -12.92
N ALA A 128 0.55 -16.05 -13.58
CA ALA A 128 0.50 -16.57 -14.94
C ALA A 128 0.98 -15.59 -16.03
N SER A 129 1.27 -14.32 -15.69
CA SER A 129 1.89 -13.37 -16.62
C SER A 129 3.42 -13.37 -16.54
N LEU A 130 4.00 -14.10 -15.58
CA LEU A 130 5.45 -14.31 -15.51
C LEU A 130 5.91 -15.31 -16.58
N PRO A 131 7.18 -15.29 -17.02
CA PRO A 131 7.74 -16.32 -17.89
C PRO A 131 7.45 -17.74 -17.38
N GLU A 132 7.36 -18.72 -18.28
CA GLU A 132 7.05 -20.11 -17.91
C GLU A 132 8.13 -20.71 -16.98
N ASP A 133 9.40 -20.37 -17.24
CA ASP A 133 10.55 -20.79 -16.44
C ASP A 133 10.78 -19.95 -15.16
N ASP A 134 9.88 -19.01 -14.83
CA ASP A 134 10.04 -18.18 -13.63
C ASP A 134 9.82 -19.02 -12.36
N PRO A 135 10.77 -19.04 -11.41
CA PRO A 135 10.66 -19.88 -10.21
C PRO A 135 9.44 -19.56 -9.35
N ARG A 136 8.91 -18.32 -9.42
CA ARG A 136 7.70 -17.91 -8.70
C ARG A 136 6.43 -18.52 -9.30
N ARG A 137 6.45 -18.81 -10.61
CA ARG A 137 5.36 -19.49 -11.32
C ARG A 137 5.36 -20.98 -11.00
N LEU A 138 6.55 -21.60 -11.00
CA LEU A 138 6.72 -22.99 -10.60
C LEU A 138 6.29 -23.23 -9.14
N ALA A 139 6.65 -22.32 -8.22
CA ALA A 139 6.25 -22.40 -6.82
C ALA A 139 4.73 -22.28 -6.61
N ALA A 140 4.02 -21.55 -7.48
CA ALA A 140 2.57 -21.40 -7.40
C ALA A 140 1.79 -22.53 -8.10
N TYR A 141 2.47 -23.34 -8.92
CA TYR A 141 1.83 -24.37 -9.72
C TYR A 141 1.17 -25.42 -8.82
N ILE A 142 -0.12 -25.67 -9.08
CA ILE A 142 -0.84 -26.82 -8.52
C ILE A 142 -1.02 -27.79 -9.68
N PRO A 143 -0.50 -29.02 -9.58
CA PRO A 143 -0.78 -30.04 -10.59
C PRO A 143 -2.29 -30.30 -10.65
N PRO A 144 -2.89 -30.41 -11.84
CA PRO A 144 -4.30 -30.72 -11.97
C PRO A 144 -4.60 -32.06 -11.26
N PRO A 145 -5.70 -32.17 -10.50
CA PRO A 145 -6.08 -33.43 -9.86
C PRO A 145 -6.33 -34.47 -10.95
N GLY A 146 -5.44 -35.46 -11.04
CA GLY A 146 -5.38 -36.44 -12.14
C GLY A 146 -4.03 -36.51 -12.87
N ALA A 147 -3.08 -35.60 -12.61
CA ALA A 147 -1.69 -35.75 -13.05
C ALA A 147 -0.93 -36.85 -12.27
N ASP A 148 -1.54 -37.35 -11.20
CA ASP A 148 -1.13 -38.47 -10.38
C ASP A 148 -0.93 -39.72 -11.25
N ASP A 149 -1.78 -39.93 -12.26
CA ASP A 149 -1.67 -41.06 -13.19
C ASP A 149 -0.44 -40.94 -14.10
N GLU A 150 -0.16 -39.75 -14.67
CA GLU A 150 1.02 -39.56 -15.53
C GLU A 150 2.33 -39.57 -14.74
N THR A 151 2.32 -39.04 -13.51
CA THR A 151 3.50 -39.09 -12.64
C THR A 151 3.74 -40.49 -12.09
N GLU A 152 2.71 -41.26 -11.73
CA GLU A 152 2.85 -42.68 -11.42
C GLU A 152 3.29 -43.49 -12.63
N LEU A 153 2.78 -43.21 -13.83
CA LEU A 153 3.22 -43.87 -15.07
C LEU A 153 4.69 -43.57 -15.37
N LEU A 154 5.12 -42.31 -15.27
CA LEU A 154 6.51 -41.93 -15.47
C LEU A 154 7.43 -42.50 -14.38
N LEU A 155 7.00 -42.52 -13.12
CA LEU A 155 7.74 -43.16 -12.03
C LEU A 155 7.80 -44.68 -12.23
N THR A 156 6.72 -45.30 -12.72
CA THR A 156 6.67 -46.73 -13.05
C THR A 156 7.55 -47.05 -14.25
N GLU A 157 7.59 -46.20 -15.27
CA GLU A 157 8.40 -46.38 -16.47
C GLU A 157 9.89 -46.17 -16.17
N VAL A 158 10.24 -45.17 -15.36
CA VAL A 158 11.59 -45.00 -14.83
C VAL A 158 11.99 -46.19 -13.95
N SER A 159 11.09 -46.69 -13.10
CA SER A 159 11.33 -47.88 -12.28
C SER A 159 11.54 -49.14 -13.14
N ASN A 160 10.75 -49.31 -14.20
CA ASN A 160 10.91 -50.40 -15.17
C ASN A 160 12.23 -50.29 -15.94
N LEU A 161 12.61 -49.09 -16.40
CA LEU A 161 13.91 -48.86 -17.05
C LEU A 161 15.10 -49.16 -16.13
N LEU A 162 14.99 -48.82 -14.85
CA LEU A 162 15.97 -49.17 -13.84
C LEU A 162 16.01 -50.68 -13.55
N GLN A 163 14.87 -51.36 -13.65
CA GLN A 163 14.77 -52.81 -13.47
C GLN A 163 15.27 -53.59 -14.69
N GLU A 164 15.06 -53.08 -15.90
CA GLU A 164 15.54 -53.64 -17.16
C GLU A 164 17.04 -53.39 -17.36
N SER A 165 17.58 -52.31 -16.79
CA SER A 165 19.03 -52.07 -16.69
C SER A 165 19.70 -52.82 -15.54
N ARG A 166 18.96 -53.63 -14.77
CA ARG A 166 19.52 -54.52 -13.76
C ARG A 166 19.86 -55.85 -14.44
N PRO A 167 21.14 -56.15 -14.78
CA PRO A 167 21.49 -57.37 -15.49
C PRO A 167 21.10 -58.58 -14.64
N ALA A 168 20.18 -59.38 -15.18
CA ALA A 168 19.94 -60.74 -14.76
C ALA A 168 21.17 -61.58 -15.09
N ASP A 169 22.16 -61.59 -14.20
CA ASP A 169 23.21 -62.60 -14.20
C ASP A 169 23.02 -63.52 -12.99
N SER A 170 22.00 -64.36 -13.13
CA SER A 170 21.91 -65.61 -12.41
C SER A 170 22.59 -66.69 -13.24
N ALA A 171 23.49 -67.42 -12.57
CA ALA A 171 23.98 -68.76 -12.89
C ALA A 171 25.22 -68.88 -13.79
N HIS A 172 26.36 -69.20 -13.18
CA HIS A 172 26.93 -70.56 -13.17
C HIS A 172 28.37 -70.51 -12.64
N LEU A 173 28.65 -71.08 -11.47
CA LEU A 173 29.53 -72.25 -11.38
C LEU A 173 29.44 -72.89 -9.99
N SER A 174 29.19 -74.19 -10.04
CA SER A 174 29.05 -75.14 -8.95
C SER A 174 30.42 -75.73 -8.62
N ARG A 175 30.58 -76.09 -7.34
CA ARG A 175 31.33 -77.25 -6.83
C ARG A 175 32.84 -77.16 -6.66
#